data_AF-A0A553H2W1-F1
#
_entry.id   AF-A0A553H2W1-F1
#
_cell.length_a   1.000
_cell.length_b   1.000
_cell.length_c   1.000
_cell.angle_alpha   90.00
_cell.angle_beta   90.00
_cell.angle_gamma   90.00
#
_symmetry.space_group_name_H-M   'P 1'
#
loop_
_entity.id
_entity.type
_entity.pdbx_description
1 polymer ?
#
loop_
_entity_poly.entity_id
_entity_poly.type
_entity_poly.pdbx_seq_one_letter_code
_entity_poly.pdbx_strand_id
1 'polypeptide(L)'
;MSSSETGLFGAALLGLSLLAGCAHAEIACPAKAAGGGTLSGAQVFDGPPEELASLAPDGDEGVSWDLKGYRDNPRELYLVCEYADGAKQNMRLPKDVSECTVAGKGEVTARCN
;
A
#
# COMPACT_ATOMS: atom_id res chain seq x y z
N MET A 1 -65.47 15.69 34.13
CA MET A 1 -64.98 16.81 33.29
C MET A 1 -63.46 16.75 33.39
N SER A 2 -62.79 16.14 32.40
CA SER A 2 -62.04 16.85 31.34
C SER A 2 -60.91 17.70 31.96
N SER A 3 -59.62 17.53 31.74
CA SER A 3 -58.83 16.83 30.72
C SER A 3 -57.41 16.66 31.27
N SER A 4 -56.62 15.72 30.76
CA SER A 4 -55.15 15.84 30.67
C SER A 4 -54.68 14.87 29.61
N GLU A 5 -54.49 15.38 28.40
CA GLU A 5 -54.02 14.63 27.24
C GLU A 5 -52.51 14.44 27.33
N THR A 6 -52.08 13.19 27.38
CA THR A 6 -50.69 12.76 27.26
C THR A 6 -50.35 12.63 25.77
N GLY A 7 -49.44 13.47 25.29
CA GLY A 7 -48.81 13.36 23.97
C GLY A 7 -47.54 14.20 23.97
N LEU A 8 -46.51 13.93 23.20
CA LEU A 8 -46.26 12.91 22.20
C LEU A 8 -44.73 13.03 21.92
N PHE A 9 -44.00 11.92 21.96
CA PHE A 9 -42.88 11.56 21.07
C PHE A 9 -41.78 12.59 20.76
N GLY A 10 -40.54 12.18 21.01
CA GLY A 10 -39.36 12.82 20.44
C GLY A 10 -38.09 12.06 20.75
N ALA A 11 -37.95 10.83 20.24
CA ALA A 11 -36.72 10.08 20.31
C ALA A 11 -35.61 10.83 19.56
N ALA A 12 -34.67 11.43 20.30
CA ALA A 12 -33.47 12.03 19.75
C ALA A 12 -32.54 10.89 19.26
N LEU A 13 -32.60 10.61 17.95
CA LEU A 13 -31.60 9.79 17.25
C LEU A 13 -30.28 10.56 17.26
N LEU A 14 -29.42 10.28 18.23
CA LEU A 14 -28.03 10.74 18.24
C LEU A 14 -27.29 10.04 17.10
N GLY A 15 -26.98 10.82 16.06
CA GLY A 15 -26.27 10.38 14.87
C GLY A 15 -24.87 9.85 15.20
N LEU A 16 -24.61 8.62 14.75
CA LEU A 16 -23.31 7.99 14.80
C LEU A 16 -22.56 8.36 13.51
N SER A 17 -21.74 9.41 13.58
CA SER A 17 -20.90 9.86 12.48
C SER A 17 -19.72 8.91 12.27
N LEU A 18 -19.81 8.03 11.27
CA LEU A 18 -18.70 7.22 10.78
C LEU A 18 -17.74 8.11 9.98
N LEU A 19 -16.62 8.49 10.60
CA LEU A 19 -15.47 9.05 9.90
C LEU A 19 -14.76 7.92 9.15
N ALA A 20 -15.22 7.61 7.93
CA ALA A 20 -14.45 6.82 6.98
C ALA A 20 -13.36 7.74 6.39
N GLY A 21 -12.17 7.71 7.00
CA GLY A 21 -11.00 8.35 6.42
C GLY A 21 -10.63 7.64 5.12
N CYS A 22 -10.52 8.40 4.02
CA CYS A 22 -9.92 7.92 2.80
C CYS A 22 -8.42 7.73 3.05
N ALA A 23 -8.01 6.53 3.47
CA ALA A 23 -6.61 6.15 3.37
C ALA A 23 -6.28 6.12 1.87
N HIS A 24 -5.46 7.05 1.39
CA HIS A 24 -4.71 6.80 0.16
C HIS A 24 -3.95 5.50 0.42
N ALA A 25 -4.26 4.47 -0.35
CA ALA A 25 -3.65 3.16 -0.19
C ALA A 25 -2.20 3.25 -0.67
N GLU A 26 -1.32 3.72 0.20
CA GLU A 26 0.12 3.57 0.02
C GLU A 26 0.41 2.08 -0.16
N ILE A 27 1.14 1.72 -1.21
CA ILE A 27 1.50 0.32 -1.43
C ILE A 27 2.80 0.10 -0.73
N ALA A 28 2.72 -0.57 0.41
CA ALA A 28 3.88 -0.94 1.19
C ALA A 28 4.10 -2.45 1.17
N CYS A 29 5.36 -2.88 1.22
CA CYS A 29 5.65 -4.28 1.51
C CYS A 29 5.07 -4.65 2.88
N PRO A 30 4.24 -5.70 2.97
CA PRO A 30 3.59 -6.03 4.23
C PRO A 30 4.61 -6.50 5.25
N ALA A 31 4.42 -6.07 6.50
CA ALA A 31 5.13 -6.68 7.61
C ALA A 31 4.67 -8.13 7.76
N LYS A 32 5.61 -9.06 7.96
CA LYS A 32 5.24 -10.42 8.34
C LYS A 32 4.82 -10.46 9.81
N ALA A 33 3.91 -11.37 10.13
CA ALA A 33 3.51 -11.64 11.52
C ALA A 33 4.73 -12.00 12.39
N ALA A 34 4.62 -11.81 13.72
CA ALA A 34 5.69 -12.08 14.66
C ALA A 34 6.31 -13.48 14.47
N GLY A 35 7.58 -13.53 14.07
CA GLY A 35 8.32 -14.75 13.73
C GLY A 35 8.54 -14.99 12.22
N GLY A 36 7.94 -14.19 11.34
CA GLY A 36 8.29 -14.16 9.92
C GLY A 36 9.53 -13.30 9.66
N GLY A 37 10.25 -13.57 8.57
CA GLY A 37 11.44 -12.80 8.19
C GLY A 37 11.15 -11.31 8.04
N THR A 38 12.06 -10.48 8.52
CA THR A 38 12.07 -9.03 8.30
C THR A 38 12.26 -8.73 6.82
N LEU A 39 11.71 -7.62 6.33
CA LEU A 39 12.00 -7.17 4.97
C LEU A 39 13.51 -6.93 4.84
N SER A 40 14.13 -7.51 3.81
CA SER A 40 15.55 -7.36 3.50
C SER A 40 15.78 -6.50 2.25
N GLY A 41 14.78 -6.38 1.39
CA GLY A 41 14.85 -5.54 0.19
C GLY A 41 13.55 -5.55 -0.59
N ALA A 42 13.52 -4.74 -1.65
CA ALA A 42 12.46 -4.81 -2.65
C ALA A 42 13.01 -4.45 -4.03
N GLN A 43 12.35 -4.95 -5.07
CA GLN A 43 12.76 -4.76 -6.46
C GLN A 43 11.52 -4.55 -7.34
N VAL A 44 11.59 -3.57 -8.25
CA VAL A 44 10.53 -3.34 -9.25
C VAL A 44 10.83 -4.13 -10.53
N PHE A 45 9.80 -4.69 -11.15
CA PHE A 45 9.84 -5.42 -12.42
C PHE A 45 8.87 -4.83 -13.44
N ASP A 46 9.28 -4.82 -14.72
CA ASP A 46 8.41 -4.56 -15.86
C ASP A 46 7.85 -5.88 -16.40
N GLY A 47 6.62 -6.19 -15.99
CA GLY A 47 5.96 -7.49 -16.18
C GLY A 47 6.07 -8.41 -14.96
N PRO A 48 5.44 -9.60 -15.05
CA PRO A 48 5.53 -10.62 -14.01
C PRO A 48 6.99 -10.95 -13.67
N PRO A 49 7.34 -11.18 -12.39
CA PRO A 49 8.73 -11.39 -11.97
C PRO A 49 9.39 -12.64 -12.56
N GLU A 50 8.60 -13.64 -12.98
CA GLU A 50 9.08 -14.83 -13.72
C GLU A 50 9.66 -14.50 -15.10
N GLU A 51 9.35 -13.34 -15.67
CA GLU A 51 9.94 -12.85 -16.93
C GLU A 51 11.32 -12.19 -16.71
N LEU A 52 11.75 -12.05 -15.45
CA LEU A 52 13.10 -11.60 -15.04
C LEU A 52 13.49 -10.20 -15.57
N ALA A 53 12.52 -9.34 -15.84
CA ALA A 53 12.72 -7.97 -16.31
C ALA A 53 12.74 -6.97 -15.14
N SER A 54 13.75 -7.05 -14.26
CA SER A 54 13.90 -6.11 -13.15
C SER A 54 14.37 -4.73 -13.62
N LEU A 55 13.81 -3.68 -13.05
CA LEU A 55 14.19 -2.29 -13.31
C LEU A 55 15.35 -1.87 -12.39
N ALA A 56 16.37 -1.24 -12.93
CA ALA A 56 17.39 -0.62 -12.09
C ALA A 56 16.76 0.53 -11.28
N PRO A 57 17.10 0.68 -9.98
CA PRO A 57 16.75 1.88 -9.24
C PRO A 57 17.44 3.11 -9.84
N ASP A 58 16.78 4.25 -9.73
CA ASP A 58 17.29 5.55 -10.09
C ASP A 58 18.28 6.09 -9.07
N GLY A 59 19.28 6.83 -9.56
CA GLY A 59 20.31 7.47 -8.76
C GLY A 59 21.33 6.51 -8.14
N ASP A 60 22.37 7.08 -7.53
CA ASP A 60 23.49 6.31 -6.99
C ASP A 60 23.15 5.59 -5.67
N GLU A 61 22.09 6.02 -4.98
CA GLU A 61 21.68 5.43 -3.71
C GLU A 61 21.01 4.05 -3.90
N GLY A 62 20.50 3.77 -5.10
CA GLY A 62 19.94 2.46 -5.44
C GLY A 62 18.67 2.10 -4.67
N VAL A 63 17.87 3.10 -4.30
CA VAL A 63 16.70 2.92 -3.42
C VAL A 63 15.37 3.44 -3.99
N SER A 64 15.36 4.16 -5.11
CA SER A 64 14.15 4.75 -5.68
C SER A 64 13.94 4.31 -7.12
N TRP A 65 12.69 4.30 -7.58
CA TRP A 65 12.30 4.08 -8.97
C TRP A 65 11.22 5.10 -9.36
N ASP A 66 11.51 5.97 -10.33
CA ASP A 66 10.54 6.79 -11.05
C ASP A 66 9.87 5.93 -12.13
N LEU A 67 8.59 5.67 -11.93
CA LEU A 67 7.80 4.79 -12.76
C LEU A 67 7.01 5.53 -13.84
N LYS A 68 7.04 6.87 -13.89
CA LYS A 68 6.21 7.67 -14.80
C LYS A 68 6.39 7.27 -16.26
N GLY A 69 7.63 7.08 -16.70
CA GLY A 69 7.94 6.68 -18.07
C GLY A 69 7.47 5.26 -18.44
N TYR A 70 7.17 4.42 -17.46
CA TYR A 70 6.67 3.06 -17.65
C TYR A 70 5.14 2.99 -17.64
N ARG A 71 4.44 4.03 -17.18
CA ARG A 71 2.97 4.00 -17.05
C ARG A 71 2.24 4.09 -18.39
N ASP A 72 2.88 4.68 -19.39
CA ASP A 72 2.36 4.72 -20.77
C ASP A 72 2.50 3.36 -21.48
N ASN A 73 3.23 2.40 -20.90
CA ASN A 73 3.37 1.05 -21.44
C ASN A 73 2.13 0.19 -21.09
N PRO A 74 1.63 -0.67 -22.01
CA PRO A 74 0.58 -1.64 -21.69
C PRO A 74 0.97 -2.64 -20.60
N ARG A 75 2.27 -2.88 -20.37
CA ARG A 75 2.76 -3.83 -19.36
C ARG A 75 2.44 -3.36 -17.93
N GLU A 76 2.26 -4.35 -17.06
CA GLU A 76 2.01 -4.15 -15.64
C GLU A 76 3.34 -4.12 -14.88
N LEU A 77 3.43 -3.28 -13.86
CA LEU A 77 4.61 -3.25 -13.00
C LEU A 77 4.36 -4.07 -11.74
N TYR A 78 5.41 -4.68 -11.22
CA TYR A 78 5.36 -5.49 -10.01
C TYR A 78 6.42 -5.02 -9.01
N LEU A 79 6.06 -4.93 -7.73
CA LEU A 79 7.00 -4.82 -6.62
C LEU A 79 7.18 -6.21 -6.01
N VAL A 80 8.42 -6.69 -5.94
CA VAL A 80 8.78 -7.92 -5.25
C VAL A 80 9.42 -7.55 -3.93
N CYS A 81 8.75 -7.89 -2.84
CA CYS A 81 9.26 -7.76 -1.48
C CYS A 81 10.08 -9.01 -1.13
N GLU A 82 11.33 -8.81 -0.73
CA GLU A 82 12.23 -9.89 -0.31
C GLU A 82 12.43 -9.84 1.19
N TYR A 83 12.31 -11.01 1.84
CA TYR A 83 12.44 -11.14 3.27
C TYR A 83 13.69 -11.92 3.65
N ALA A 84 14.22 -11.66 4.85
CA ALA A 84 15.45 -12.27 5.37
C ALA A 84 15.38 -13.80 5.49
N ASP A 85 14.18 -14.39 5.52
CA ASP A 85 13.95 -15.84 5.49
C ASP A 85 13.94 -16.45 4.08
N GLY A 86 14.23 -15.64 3.05
CA GLY A 86 14.25 -16.03 1.63
C GLY A 86 12.87 -16.04 0.97
N ALA A 87 11.79 -15.79 1.70
CA ALA A 87 10.48 -15.69 1.07
C ALA A 87 10.39 -14.41 0.20
N LYS A 88 9.57 -14.49 -0.83
CA LYS A 88 9.25 -13.35 -1.70
C LYS A 88 7.74 -13.15 -1.74
N GLN A 89 7.32 -11.89 -1.78
CA GLN A 89 5.93 -11.53 -2.02
C GLN A 89 5.84 -10.58 -3.21
N ASN A 90 5.07 -10.99 -4.21
CA ASN A 90 4.89 -10.24 -5.44
C ASN A 90 3.61 -9.42 -5.34
N MET A 91 3.70 -8.13 -5.61
CA MET A 91 2.57 -7.21 -5.59
C MET A 91 2.50 -6.50 -6.93
N ARG A 92 1.34 -6.60 -7.60
CA ARG A 92 1.09 -5.80 -8.78
C ARG A 92 0.90 -4.34 -8.39
N LEU A 93 1.60 -3.44 -9.05
CA LEU A 93 1.47 -2.00 -8.85
C LEU A 93 0.31 -1.46 -9.73
N PRO A 94 -0.69 -0.81 -9.13
CA PRO A 94 -1.70 0.00 -9.82
C PRO A 94 -1.07 1.03 -10.75
N LYS A 95 -1.83 1.46 -11.76
CA LYS A 95 -1.34 2.35 -12.84
C LYS A 95 -1.07 3.79 -12.37
N ASP A 96 -1.67 4.21 -11.28
CA ASP A 96 -1.54 5.54 -10.67
C ASP A 96 -0.29 5.71 -9.80
N VAL A 97 0.35 4.61 -9.39
CA VAL A 97 1.64 4.65 -8.69
C VAL A 97 2.70 5.23 -9.62
N SER A 98 3.35 6.32 -9.23
CA SER A 98 4.37 6.99 -10.04
C SER A 98 5.78 6.78 -9.54
N GLU A 99 5.94 6.33 -8.30
CA GLU A 99 7.25 6.15 -7.68
C GLU A 99 7.23 4.98 -6.69
N CYS A 100 8.36 4.28 -6.56
CA CYS A 100 8.62 3.36 -5.46
C CYS A 100 9.95 3.72 -4.79
N THR A 101 10.01 3.62 -3.47
CA THR A 101 11.22 3.92 -2.69
C THR A 101 11.40 2.89 -1.58
N VAL A 102 12.65 2.46 -1.37
CA VAL A 102 13.10 1.66 -0.24
C VAL A 102 13.84 2.55 0.75
N ALA A 103 13.59 2.38 2.04
CA ALA A 103 14.30 3.11 3.09
C ALA A 103 14.64 2.17 4.25
N GLY A 104 15.80 2.39 4.88
CA GLY A 104 16.15 1.71 6.14
C GLY A 104 17.64 1.80 6.49
N LYS A 105 17.94 2.17 7.73
CA LYS A 105 19.24 1.94 8.39
C LYS A 105 19.14 0.86 9.48
N GLY A 106 18.11 0.02 9.38
CA GLY A 106 17.72 -0.98 10.37
C GLY A 106 16.59 -1.85 9.81
N GLU A 107 15.34 -1.49 10.08
CA GLU A 107 14.19 -2.12 9.42
C GLU A 107 14.01 -1.54 8.01
N VAL A 108 14.07 -2.40 7.00
CA VAL A 108 13.84 -2.02 5.61
C VAL A 108 12.33 -1.83 5.40
N THR A 109 11.96 -0.75 4.74
CA THR A 109 10.59 -0.48 4.30
C THR A 109 10.62 -0.17 2.82
N ALA A 110 9.62 -0.64 2.08
CA ALA A 110 9.42 -0.27 0.68
C ALA A 110 8.01 0.30 0.53
N ARG A 111 7.90 1.44 -0.13
CA ARG A 111 6.65 2.18 -0.32
C ARG A 111 6.53 2.68 -1.75
N CYS A 112 5.34 2.62 -2.30
CA CYS A 112 5.03 3.18 -3.60
C CYS A 112 3.82 4.11 -3.53
N ASN A 113 3.89 5.20 -4.30
CA ASN A 113 2.90 6.28 -4.33
C ASN A 113 2.67 6.80 -5.75
#